data_AF-A0A1Y2HAU3-F1
#
_entry.id   AF-A0A1Y2HAU3-F1
#
_cell.length_a   1.000
_cell.length_b   1.000
_cell.length_c   1.000
_cell.angle_alpha   90.00
_cell.angle_beta   90.00
_cell.angle_gamma   90.00
#
_symmetry.space_group_name_H-M   'P 1'
#
loop_
_entity.id
_entity.type
_entity.pdbx_description
1 polymer ?
#
loop_
_entity_poly.entity_id
_entity_poly.type
_entity_poly.pdbx_seq_one_letter_code
_entity_poly.pdbx_strand_id
1 'polypeptide(L)' 'MIERHYVGSKLIKSFDFDFGFCIPGSLNTWEIIYTVPLLDKRMRKEMLATPGATKVDSFFFAEGQLIMHNKACFTFCDDL' A
#
# COMPACT_ATOMS: atom_id res chain seq x y z
N MET A 1 6.21 8.88 2.48
CA MET A 1 5.98 7.67 1.69
C MET A 1 4.60 7.77 1.07
N ILE A 2 4.53 7.53 -0.23
CA ILE A 2 3.26 7.42 -0.94
C ILE A 2 3.02 5.94 -1.22
N GLU A 3 1.92 5.39 -0.75
CA GLU A 3 1.54 4.00 -1.02
C GLU A 3 0.25 3.94 -1.83
N ARG A 4 0.28 3.19 -2.95
CA ARG A 4 -0.85 3.07 -3.87
C ARG A 4 -1.26 1.63 -4.04
N HIS A 5 -2.55 1.39 -3.85
CA HIS A 5 -3.18 0.08 -3.93
C HIS A 5 -4.06 -0.01 -5.18
N TYR A 6 -3.86 -1.03 -5.98
CA TYR A 6 -4.54 -1.26 -7.24
C TYR A 6 -5.19 -2.63 -7.29
N VAL A 7 -6.33 -2.72 -7.97
CA VAL A 7 -6.93 -3.99 -8.41
C VAL A 7 -7.02 -3.94 -9.93
N GLY A 8 -6.25 -4.79 -10.60
CA GLY A 8 -6.05 -4.67 -12.04
C GLY A 8 -5.43 -3.32 -12.40
N SER A 9 -6.15 -2.47 -13.14
CA SER A 9 -5.73 -1.12 -13.51
C SER A 9 -6.41 0.00 -12.68
N LYS A 10 -7.27 -0.35 -11.73
CA LYS A 10 -8.04 0.62 -10.93
C LYS A 10 -7.29 0.95 -9.64
N LEU A 11 -7.07 2.25 -9.38
CA LEU A 11 -6.58 2.73 -8.10
C LEU A 11 -7.71 2.65 -7.05
N ILE A 12 -7.49 1.87 -5.99
CA ILE A 12 -8.45 1.70 -4.90
C ILE A 12 -8.20 2.73 -3.81
N LYS A 13 -6.93 2.91 -3.45
CA LYS A 13 -6.54 3.82 -2.39
C LYS A 13 -5.11 4.30 -2.61
N SER A 14 -4.91 5.59 -2.34
CA SER A 14 -3.59 6.19 -2.20
C SER A 14 -3.48 6.69 -0.77
N PHE A 15 -2.39 6.35 -0.13
CA PHE A 15 -2.00 6.90 1.15
C PHE A 15 -0.74 7.75 0.97
N ASP A 16 -0.66 8.81 1.76
CA ASP A 16 0.51 9.68 1.82
C ASP A 16 0.85 9.88 3.30
N PHE A 17 2.06 9.49 3.67
CA PHE A 17 2.52 9.42 5.04
C PHE A 17 3.83 10.17 5.19
N ASP A 18 3.94 11.01 6.22
CA ASP A 18 5.20 11.62 6.59
C ASP A 18 5.88 10.77 7.67
N PHE A 19 7.18 10.51 7.52
CA PHE A 19 7.97 9.78 8.51
C PHE A 19 8.47 10.70 9.64
N GLY A 20 8.48 12.01 9.42
CA GLY A 20 9.13 12.95 10.32
C GLY A 20 10.65 12.78 10.33
N PHE A 21 11.26 12.89 11.51
CA PHE A 21 12.72 12.84 11.65
C PHE A 21 13.24 11.41 11.82
N CYS A 22 14.17 11.00 10.96
CA CYS A 22 14.91 9.74 11.07
C CYS A 22 16.28 9.99 11.72
N ILE A 23 16.55 9.37 12.88
CA ILE A 23 17.82 9.57 13.60
C ILE A 23 18.97 8.89 12.82
N PRO A 24 20.08 9.61 12.54
CA PRO A 24 21.24 9.02 11.88
C PRO A 24 21.94 7.96 12.75
N GLY A 25 22.39 6.87 12.13
CA GLY A 25 23.15 5.83 12.82
C GLY A 25 22.35 5.00 13.82
N SER A 26 21.01 5.11 13.82
CA SER A 26 20.13 4.31 14.67
C SER A 26 19.20 3.41 13.86
N LEU A 27 18.56 2.47 14.56
CA LEU A 27 17.39 1.77 14.07
C LEU A 27 16.15 2.61 14.37
N ASN A 28 15.33 2.88 13.34
CA ASN A 28 14.10 3.66 13.45
C ASN A 28 12.90 2.74 13.20
N THR A 29 11.83 2.91 13.98
CA THR A 29 10.56 2.18 13.82
C THR A 29 9.42 3.18 13.64
N TRP A 30 8.48 2.85 12.77
CA TRP A 30 7.33 3.68 12.44
C TRP A 30 6.07 2.81 12.46
N GLU A 31 4.99 3.36 12.96
CA GLU A 31 3.67 2.74 12.95
C GLU A 31 2.72 3.62 12.15
N ILE A 32 1.93 2.98 11.27
CA ILE A 32 0.89 3.67 10.51
C ILE A 32 -0.44 3.02 10.80
N ILE A 33 -1.34 3.82 11.35
CA ILE A 33 -2.72 3.43 11.59
C ILE A 33 -3.58 4.07 10.50
N TYR A 34 -4.24 3.24 9.70
CA TYR A 34 -5.18 3.71 8.69
C TYR A 34 -6.44 2.84 8.67
N THR A 35 -7.56 3.45 8.32
CA THR A 35 -8.82 2.72 8.14
C THR A 35 -8.84 2.03 6.78
N VAL A 36 -9.18 0.75 6.77
CA VAL A 36 -9.41 0.01 5.52
C VAL A 36 -10.51 0.72 4.71
N PRO A 37 -10.29 1.02 3.42
CA PRO A 37 -11.29 1.67 2.59
C PRO A 37 -12.53 0.80 2.46
N LEU A 38 -13.70 1.44 2.37
CA LEU A 38 -14.95 0.74 2.06
C LEU A 38 -14.86 0.20 0.62
N LEU A 39 -14.79 -1.12 0.49
CA LEU A 39 -14.81 -1.81 -0.79
C LEU A 39 -16.25 -2.22 -1.12
N ASP A 40 -16.70 -1.89 -2.33
CA ASP A 40 -17.98 -2.39 -2.81
C ASP A 40 -17.93 -3.93 -2.96
N LYS A 41 -19.10 -4.58 -2.93
CA LYS A 41 -19.19 -6.06 -3.01
C LYS A 41 -18.61 -6.62 -4.31
N ARG A 42 -18.67 -5.86 -5.41
CA ARG A 42 -18.16 -6.28 -6.72
C ARG A 42 -16.64 -6.29 -6.72
N MET A 43 -16.00 -5.27 -6.17
CA MET A 43 -14.56 -5.14 -6.03
C MET A 43 -14.00 -6.24 -5.14
N ARG A 44 -14.65 -6.52 -4.01
CA ARG A 44 -14.25 -7.64 -3.15
C ARG A 44 -14.29 -8.98 -3.90
N LYS A 45 -15.38 -9.23 -4.64
CA LYS A 45 -15.50 -10.44 -5.47
C LYS A 45 -14.43 -10.51 -6.56
N GLU A 46 -14.11 -9.38 -7.19
CA GLU A 46 -13.02 -9.28 -8.18
C GLU A 46 -11.68 -9.66 -7.54
N MET A 47 -11.34 -9.07 -6.39
CA MET A 47 -10.09 -9.36 -5.66
C MET A 47 -9.94 -10.84 -5.28
N LEU A 48 -11.02 -11.50 -4.85
CA LEU A 48 -11.04 -12.93 -4.53
C LEU A 48 -10.93 -13.82 -5.79
N ALA A 49 -11.58 -13.41 -6.88
CA ALA A 49 -11.57 -14.16 -8.13
C ALA A 49 -10.26 -14.03 -8.93
N THR A 50 -9.44 -13.02 -8.64
CA THR A 50 -8.17 -12.76 -9.35
C THR A 50 -6.96 -12.72 -8.39
N PRO A 51 -6.45 -13.89 -7.96
CA PRO A 51 -5.23 -13.98 -7.15
C PRO A 51 -4.04 -13.21 -7.76
N GLY A 52 -3.31 -12.46 -6.92
CA GLY A 52 -2.15 -11.67 -7.34
C GLY A 52 -2.46 -10.42 -8.18
N ALA A 53 -3.73 -10.17 -8.52
CA ALA A 53 -4.13 -8.98 -9.28
C ALA A 53 -4.21 -7.71 -8.43
N THR A 54 -4.30 -7.87 -7.11
CA THR A 54 -4.16 -6.73 -6.19
C THR A 54 -2.68 -6.41 -6.03
N LYS A 55 -2.28 -5.22 -6.43
CA LYS A 55 -0.89 -4.77 -6.45
C LYS A 55 -0.73 -3.51 -5.62
N VAL A 56 0.42 -3.40 -4.96
CA VAL A 56 0.78 -2.24 -4.17
C VAL A 56 2.13 -1.72 -4.61
N ASP A 57 2.20 -0.41 -4.82
CA ASP A 57 3.43 0.33 -5.02
C ASP A 57 3.67 1.24 -3.81
N SER A 58 4.82 1.09 -3.16
CA SER A 58 5.26 1.92 -2.03
C SER A 58 6.46 2.76 -2.46
N PHE A 59 6.27 4.08 -2.55
CA PHE A 59 7.26 5.05 -2.98
C PHE A 59 7.81 5.82 -1.77
N PHE A 60 9.13 5.82 -1.61
CA PHE A 60 9.81 6.49 -0.51
C PHE A 60 10.60 7.68 -1.05
N PHE A 61 10.35 8.84 -0.46
CA PHE A 61 10.98 10.10 -0.86
C PHE A 61 11.81 10.65 0.29
N ALA A 62 12.96 11.23 -0.02
CA ALA A 62 13.74 12.08 0.87
C ALA A 62 13.99 13.41 0.14
N GLU A 63 13.68 14.54 0.78
CA GLU A 63 13.82 15.88 0.20
C GLU A 63 13.13 16.03 -1.18
N GLY A 64 11.96 15.41 -1.35
CA GLY A 64 11.20 15.42 -2.60
C GLY A 64 11.77 14.53 -3.72
N GLN A 65 12.90 13.85 -3.48
CA GLN A 65 13.50 12.92 -4.43
C GLN A 65 13.12 11.47 -4.10
N LEU A 66 12.77 10.69 -5.12
CA LEU A 66 12.47 9.26 -4.97
C LEU A 66 13.77 8.51 -4.67
N ILE A 67 13.82 7.84 -3.52
CA ILE A 67 15.01 7.08 -3.08
C ILE A 67 14.79 5.57 -3.07
N MET A 68 13.54 5.11 -3.01
CA MET A 68 13.21 3.68 -2.99
C MET A 68 11.78 3.44 -3.50
N HIS A 69 11.61 2.32 -4.20
CA HIS A 69 10.33 1.88 -4.72
C HIS A 69 10.17 0.38 -4.47
N ASN A 70 9.24 0.04 -3.56
CA ASN A 70 8.90 -1.35 -3.25
C ASN A 70 7.59 -1.74 -3.92
N LYS A 71 7.48 -3.02 -4.29
CA LYS A 71 6.30 -3.60 -4.94
C LYS A 71 5.84 -4.81 -4.15
N ALA A 72 4.53 -4.94 -4.00
CA ALA A 72 3.89 -6.12 -3.44
C ALA A 72 2.68 -6.54 -4.27
N CYS A 73 2.34 -7.82 -4.22
CA CYS A 73 1.10 -8.36 -4.75
C CYS A 73 0.40 -9.20 -3.69
N PHE A 74 -0.93 -9.20 -3.72
CA PHE A 74 -1.76 -9.84 -2.72
C PHE A 74 -2.73 -10.81 -3.38
N THR A 75 -2.91 -11.95 -2.71
CA THR A 75 -3.97 -12.92 -2.97
C THR A 75 -4.85 -12.95 -1.74
N PHE A 76 -6.15 -12.80 -1.95
CA PHE A 76 -7.14 -12.88 -0.89
C PHE A 76 -7.84 -14.23 -0.98
N CYS A 77 -8.04 -14.87 0.16
CA CYS A 77 -8.92 -16.01 0.31
C CYS A 77 -10.13 -15.56 1.13
N ASP A 78 -11.31 -16.11 0.84
CA ASP A 78 -12.41 -16.00 1.78
C ASP A 78 -12.06 -16.87 2.99
N ASP A 79 -11.95 -16.25 4.16
CA ASP A 79 -12.02 -16.98 5.42
C ASP A 79 -13.49 -17.40 5.58
N LEU A 80 -13.74 -18.72 5.58
CA LEU A 80 -15.05 -19.35 5.82
C LEU A 80 -15.80 -18.75 7.01
#